data_AF-A0A225UC41-F1
#
_entry.id   AF-A0A225UC41-F1
#
_cell.length_a   1.000
_cell.length_b   1.000
_cell.length_c   1.000
_cell.angle_alpha   90.00
_cell.angle_beta   90.00
_cell.angle_gamma   90.00
#
_symmetry.space_group_name_H-M   'P 1'
#
loop_
_entity.id
_entity.type
_entity.pdbx_description
1 polymer ?
#
loop_
_entity_poly.entity_id
_entity_poly.type
_entity_poly.pdbx_seq_one_letter_code
_entity_poly.pdbx_strand_id
1 'polypeptide(L)'
;MMKRRRQAQTEEATIDSNLDAMLDSAVVEAGDGAWGFPVVLVRKKDGSVRFCVDYRALNKVTKRDVYPLPRIDETLEALGGTRLFTTLDLRSGYWQIKVPKGDRDKTAFITKRGHYRFKRMLFGLTNAPATFQRLMNGVLYGLTWSTCLVYLDDIVVFAKGGVERHIVDLATVLERLSNAGLTLKIKKCVFAAEEMEYLGHNLSSDGVRPVERLLGKFIKGFGSLATPMTRLLKKDVEW
;
A
#
# COMPACT_ATOMS: atom_id res chain seq x y z
N MET A 1 -1.81 -27.90 9.77
CA MET A 1 -2.16 -27.83 8.33
C MET A 1 -3.35 -26.90 8.16
N MET A 2 -3.19 -25.73 7.52
CA MET A 2 -4.34 -24.88 7.19
C MET A 2 -5.06 -25.48 5.98
N LYS A 3 -6.38 -25.69 6.11
CA LYS A 3 -7.21 -26.18 5.00
C LYS A 3 -7.56 -25.02 4.06
N ARG A 4 -7.69 -25.34 2.78
CA ARG A 4 -8.25 -24.44 1.76
C ARG A 4 -9.65 -23.99 2.20
N ARG A 5 -9.97 -22.71 2.02
CA ARG A 5 -11.33 -22.21 2.24
C ARG A 5 -12.26 -22.71 1.13
N ARG A 6 -13.51 -23.02 1.47
CA ARG A 6 -14.55 -23.28 0.48
C ARG A 6 -14.92 -21.94 -0.16
N GLN A 7 -14.89 -21.89 -1.49
CA GLN A 7 -15.20 -20.70 -2.29
C GLN A 7 -16.40 -21.02 -3.19
N ALA A 8 -17.19 -20.00 -3.54
CA ALA A 8 -18.23 -20.12 -4.55
C ALA A 8 -17.62 -20.36 -5.93
N GLN A 9 -18.37 -20.93 -6.88
CA GLN A 9 -17.84 -21.25 -8.21
C GLN A 9 -17.32 -20.00 -8.97
N THR A 10 -18.01 -18.86 -8.81
CA THR A 10 -17.60 -17.57 -9.39
C THR A 10 -16.29 -17.04 -8.79
N GLU A 11 -16.07 -17.29 -7.49
CA GLU A 11 -14.83 -16.95 -6.79
C GLU A 11 -13.67 -17.83 -7.25
N GLU A 12 -13.91 -19.11 -7.52
CA GLU A 12 -12.89 -20.03 -8.06
C GLU A 12 -12.41 -19.60 -9.44
N ALA A 13 -13.33 -19.23 -10.34
CA ALA A 13 -12.95 -18.70 -11.66
C ALA A 13 -12.09 -17.43 -11.54
N THR A 14 -12.37 -16.59 -10.54
CA THR A 14 -11.56 -15.40 -10.24
C THR A 14 -10.17 -15.78 -9.71
N ILE A 15 -10.09 -16.79 -8.84
CA ILE A 15 -8.83 -17.32 -8.30
C ILE A 15 -7.97 -17.88 -9.44
N ASP A 16 -8.55 -18.69 -10.32
CA ASP A 16 -7.84 -19.33 -11.43
C ASP A 16 -7.33 -18.30 -12.44
N SER A 17 -8.14 -17.33 -12.82
CA SER A 17 -7.72 -16.23 -13.70
C SER A 17 -6.58 -15.39 -13.10
N ASN A 18 -6.62 -15.08 -11.80
CA ASN A 18 -5.53 -14.38 -11.13
C ASN A 18 -4.26 -15.25 -11.06
N LEU A 19 -4.42 -16.55 -10.82
CA LEU A 19 -3.32 -17.50 -10.77
C LEU A 19 -2.61 -17.60 -12.11
N ASP A 20 -3.35 -17.71 -13.22
CA ASP A 20 -2.77 -17.76 -14.57
C ASP A 20 -1.99 -16.47 -14.87
N ALA A 21 -2.57 -15.30 -14.59
CA ALA A 21 -1.87 -14.03 -14.77
C ALA A 21 -0.58 -13.92 -13.92
N MET A 22 -0.58 -14.48 -12.70
CA MET A 22 0.61 -14.52 -11.85
C MET A 22 1.66 -15.53 -12.34
N LEU A 23 1.25 -16.64 -12.94
CA LEU A 23 2.16 -17.63 -13.55
C LEU A 23 2.81 -17.04 -14.81
N ASP A 24 2.01 -16.43 -15.68
CA ASP A 24 2.47 -15.81 -16.93
C ASP A 24 3.47 -14.67 -16.67
N SER A 25 3.24 -13.90 -15.60
CA SER A 25 4.16 -12.83 -15.17
C SER A 25 5.33 -13.30 -14.29
N ALA A 26 5.47 -14.62 -14.08
CA ALA A 26 6.49 -15.23 -13.23
C ALA A 26 6.55 -14.66 -11.80
N VAL A 27 5.39 -14.19 -11.29
CA VAL A 27 5.21 -13.73 -9.90
C VAL A 27 5.11 -14.93 -8.96
N VAL A 28 4.51 -16.02 -9.42
CA VAL A 28 4.39 -17.30 -8.70
C VAL A 28 4.98 -18.44 -9.52
N GLU A 29 5.26 -19.55 -8.85
CA GLU A 29 5.62 -20.83 -9.45
C GLU A 29 4.93 -21.98 -8.71
N ALA A 30 4.88 -23.16 -9.34
CA ALA A 30 4.45 -24.37 -8.66
C ALA A 30 5.31 -24.61 -7.40
N GLY A 31 4.65 -25.00 -6.32
CA GLY A 31 5.30 -25.30 -5.05
C GLY A 31 5.01 -26.73 -4.60
N ASP A 32 5.89 -27.24 -3.76
CA ASP A 32 5.90 -28.62 -3.24
C ASP A 32 6.21 -28.67 -1.72
N GLY A 33 6.29 -27.50 -1.08
CA GLY A 33 6.71 -27.36 0.32
C GLY A 33 5.63 -27.68 1.35
N ALA A 34 6.06 -27.91 2.59
CA ALA A 34 5.19 -28.20 3.75
C ALA A 34 4.28 -27.03 4.19
N TRP A 35 4.43 -25.86 3.57
CA TRP A 35 3.66 -24.65 3.84
C TRP A 35 2.44 -24.56 2.92
N GLY A 36 1.40 -23.89 3.39
CA GLY A 36 0.22 -23.67 2.57
C GLY A 36 -0.81 -22.81 3.28
N PHE A 37 -1.06 -21.64 2.72
CA PHE A 37 -2.01 -20.66 3.24
C PHE A 37 -3.23 -20.54 2.32
N PRO A 38 -4.44 -20.36 2.86
CA PRO A 38 -5.64 -20.27 2.05
C PRO A 38 -5.73 -18.91 1.34
N VAL A 39 -6.22 -18.94 0.10
CA VAL A 39 -6.59 -17.74 -0.65
C VAL A 39 -7.87 -17.11 -0.08
N VAL A 40 -7.89 -15.79 -0.02
CA VAL A 40 -9.02 -14.96 0.38
C VAL A 40 -9.22 -13.88 -0.68
N LEU A 41 -10.44 -13.75 -1.17
CA LEU A 41 -10.80 -12.69 -2.10
C LEU A 41 -11.35 -11.49 -1.33
N VAL A 42 -10.86 -10.30 -1.65
CA VAL A 42 -11.31 -9.03 -1.04
C VAL A 42 -11.88 -8.13 -2.11
N ARG A 43 -13.13 -7.70 -1.96
CA ARG A 43 -13.75 -6.71 -2.87
C ARG A 43 -13.18 -5.32 -2.59
N LYS A 44 -12.73 -4.64 -3.64
CA LYS A 44 -12.36 -3.23 -3.58
C LYS A 44 -13.59 -2.35 -3.70
N LYS A 45 -13.42 -1.05 -3.38
CA LYS A 45 -14.47 -0.04 -3.52
C LYS A 45 -14.97 0.12 -4.96
N ASP A 46 -14.10 -0.11 -5.94
CA ASP A 46 -14.42 -0.08 -7.37
C ASP A 46 -15.13 -1.34 -7.88
N GLY A 47 -15.49 -2.28 -7.00
CA GLY A 47 -16.14 -3.55 -7.34
C GLY A 47 -15.17 -4.64 -7.82
N SER A 48 -13.92 -4.32 -8.15
CA SER A 48 -12.91 -5.31 -8.53
C SER A 48 -12.51 -6.18 -7.34
N VAL A 49 -12.08 -7.42 -7.62
CA VAL A 49 -11.65 -8.37 -6.60
C VAL A 49 -10.12 -8.36 -6.50
N ARG A 50 -9.60 -8.38 -5.27
CA ARG A 50 -8.18 -8.54 -4.97
C ARG A 50 -7.93 -9.97 -4.48
N PHE A 51 -7.00 -10.66 -5.14
CA PHE A 51 -6.43 -11.92 -4.68
C PHE A 51 -5.52 -11.65 -3.48
N CYS A 52 -5.87 -12.20 -2.32
CA CYS A 52 -5.07 -12.13 -1.10
C CYS A 52 -4.80 -13.55 -0.57
N VAL A 53 -3.76 -13.70 0.23
CA VAL A 53 -3.45 -14.94 0.95
C VAL A 53 -3.47 -14.67 2.45
N ASP A 54 -4.09 -15.55 3.22
CA ASP A 54 -4.21 -15.40 4.67
C ASP A 54 -2.92 -15.80 5.39
N TYR A 55 -1.97 -14.86 5.45
CA TYR A 55 -0.69 -15.05 6.14
C TYR A 55 -0.74 -14.76 7.64
N ARG A 56 -1.92 -14.65 8.27
CA ARG A 56 -2.00 -14.33 9.72
C ARG A 56 -1.20 -15.30 10.58
N ALA A 57 -1.19 -16.59 10.24
CA ALA A 57 -0.40 -17.59 10.96
C ALA A 57 1.11 -17.44 10.71
N LEU A 58 1.52 -17.18 9.47
CA LEU A 58 2.92 -16.90 9.13
C LEU A 58 3.43 -15.66 9.86
N ASN A 59 2.65 -14.58 9.80
CA ASN A 59 2.96 -13.29 10.41
C ASN A 59 3.16 -13.35 11.94
N LYS A 60 2.54 -14.33 12.62
CA LYS A 60 2.73 -14.55 14.06
C LYS A 60 4.09 -15.15 14.41
N VAL A 61 4.66 -15.97 13.51
CA VAL A 61 5.95 -16.64 13.73
C VAL A 61 7.11 -15.91 13.07
N THR A 62 6.84 -14.98 12.16
CA THR A 62 7.85 -14.14 11.52
C THR A 62 8.37 -13.08 12.49
N LYS A 63 9.70 -13.01 12.66
CA LYS A 63 10.36 -11.91 13.39
C LYS A 63 10.06 -10.60 12.68
N ARG A 64 9.46 -9.65 13.41
CA ARG A 64 9.08 -8.34 12.86
C ARG A 64 10.31 -7.49 12.57
N ASP A 65 10.36 -6.92 11.38
CA ASP A 65 11.31 -5.87 11.01
C ASP A 65 10.74 -4.52 11.42
N VAL A 66 11.43 -3.83 12.34
CA VAL A 66 11.01 -2.53 12.90
C VAL A 66 11.69 -1.40 12.13
N TYR A 67 11.70 -1.49 10.80
CA TYR A 67 12.24 -0.43 9.97
C TYR A 67 11.35 0.83 10.09
N PRO A 68 11.92 2.01 10.34
CA PRO A 68 11.13 3.21 10.57
C PRO A 68 10.40 3.61 9.28
N LEU A 69 9.09 3.78 9.40
CA LEU A 69 8.30 4.47 8.38
C LEU A 69 8.30 5.97 8.72
N PRO A 70 8.32 6.87 7.71
CA PRO A 70 8.17 8.29 7.93
C PRO A 70 6.89 8.58 8.72
N ARG A 71 6.97 9.52 9.67
CA ARG A 71 5.76 9.97 10.38
C ARG A 71 4.90 10.75 9.41
N ILE A 72 3.60 10.47 9.45
CA ILE A 72 2.63 11.14 8.58
C ILE A 72 2.68 12.65 8.80
N ASP A 73 2.68 13.10 10.07
CA ASP A 73 2.73 14.52 10.42
C ASP A 73 3.96 15.23 9.84
N GLU A 74 5.16 14.66 10.04
CA GLU A 74 6.42 15.19 9.49
C GLU A 74 6.40 15.24 7.96
N THR A 75 5.83 14.21 7.33
CA THR A 75 5.71 14.12 5.86
C THR A 75 4.79 15.23 5.33
N LEU A 76 3.69 15.52 6.02
CA LEU A 76 2.75 16.56 5.64
C LEU A 76 3.31 17.96 5.88
N GLU A 77 4.01 18.17 7.00
CA GLU A 77 4.69 19.43 7.31
C GLU A 77 5.74 19.79 6.25
N ALA A 78 6.51 18.79 5.78
CA ALA A 78 7.49 18.98 4.71
C ALA A 78 6.85 19.43 3.38
N LEU A 79 5.62 18.98 3.11
CA LEU A 79 4.85 19.34 1.91
C LEU A 79 4.15 20.71 2.03
N GLY A 80 4.04 21.26 3.23
CA GLY A 80 3.40 22.55 3.48
C GLY A 80 4.03 23.70 2.68
N GLY A 81 3.19 24.50 2.02
CA GLY A 81 3.60 25.65 1.21
C GLY A 81 4.28 25.28 -0.12
N THR A 82 4.19 24.01 -0.54
CA THR A 82 4.62 23.56 -1.86
C THR A 82 3.60 24.01 -2.90
N ARG A 83 4.09 24.44 -4.07
CA ARG A 83 3.25 24.90 -5.18
C ARG A 83 2.92 23.81 -6.20
N LEU A 84 3.86 22.91 -6.47
CA LEU A 84 3.70 21.86 -7.46
C LEU A 84 4.00 20.50 -6.88
N PHE A 85 3.17 19.54 -7.26
CA PHE A 85 3.26 18.17 -6.83
C PHE A 85 3.24 17.21 -8.01
N THR A 86 3.91 16.07 -7.86
CA THR A 86 3.80 14.96 -8.79
C THR A 86 3.77 13.66 -8.01
N THR A 87 2.70 12.90 -8.21
CA THR A 87 2.51 11.59 -7.58
C THR A 87 2.92 10.51 -8.56
N LEU A 88 3.78 9.60 -8.12
CA LEU A 88 4.25 8.48 -8.91
C LEU A 88 3.79 7.17 -8.25
N ASP A 89 2.98 6.40 -8.98
CA ASP A 89 2.47 5.08 -8.54
C ASP A 89 3.33 3.98 -9.19
N LEU A 90 3.96 3.15 -8.36
CA LEU A 90 4.75 2.01 -8.83
C LEU A 90 3.84 0.87 -9.31
N ARG A 91 4.16 0.29 -10.47
CA ARG A 91 3.40 -0.81 -11.05
C ARG A 91 3.51 -2.05 -10.17
N SER A 92 2.43 -2.40 -9.46
CA SER A 92 2.41 -3.55 -8.54
C SER A 92 3.65 -3.55 -7.63
N GLY A 93 3.92 -2.45 -6.92
CA GLY A 93 5.17 -2.18 -6.19
C GLY A 93 5.82 -3.42 -5.56
N TYR A 94 5.09 -4.13 -4.69
CA TYR A 94 5.58 -5.35 -4.05
C TYR A 94 6.08 -6.43 -5.03
N TRP A 95 5.41 -6.64 -6.16
CA TRP A 95 5.79 -7.65 -7.16
C TRP A 95 7.11 -7.33 -7.87
N GLN A 96 7.62 -6.11 -7.76
CA GLN A 96 8.92 -5.75 -8.30
C GLN A 96 10.08 -6.30 -7.44
N ILE A 97 9.81 -6.60 -6.16
CA ILE A 97 10.81 -7.09 -5.20
C ILE A 97 10.82 -8.62 -5.20
N LYS A 98 11.99 -9.24 -5.30
CA LYS A 98 12.14 -10.71 -5.28
C LYS A 98 12.08 -11.25 -3.86
N VAL A 99 11.40 -12.36 -3.67
CA VAL A 99 11.50 -13.16 -2.44
C VAL A 99 12.78 -14.00 -2.52
N PRO A 100 13.65 -13.97 -1.49
CA PRO A 100 14.84 -14.82 -1.41
C PRO A 100 14.47 -16.29 -1.59
N LYS A 101 15.29 -17.06 -2.32
CA LYS A 101 14.97 -18.47 -2.66
C LYS A 101 14.64 -19.32 -1.42
N GLY A 102 15.40 -19.16 -0.34
CA GLY A 102 15.19 -19.88 0.93
C GLY A 102 13.92 -19.50 1.71
N ASP A 103 13.26 -18.39 1.35
CA ASP A 103 12.03 -17.92 1.99
C ASP A 103 10.77 -18.15 1.14
N ARG A 104 10.91 -18.56 -0.14
CA ARG A 104 9.77 -18.71 -1.05
C ARG A 104 8.75 -19.71 -0.54
N ASP A 105 9.18 -20.83 0.03
CA ASP A 105 8.26 -21.86 0.53
C ASP A 105 7.35 -21.32 1.64
N LYS A 106 7.84 -20.39 2.47
CA LYS A 106 7.03 -19.74 3.51
C LYS A 106 5.87 -18.92 2.93
N THR A 107 5.95 -18.55 1.65
CA THR A 107 4.88 -17.81 0.96
C THR A 107 3.86 -18.73 0.27
N ALA A 108 3.98 -20.06 0.41
CA ALA A 108 3.14 -21.00 -0.34
C ALA A 108 1.64 -20.86 -0.04
N PHE A 109 0.81 -20.95 -1.08
CA PHE A 109 -0.64 -20.89 -0.98
C PHE A 109 -1.29 -22.05 -1.73
N ILE A 110 -2.54 -22.35 -1.35
CA ILE A 110 -3.28 -23.51 -1.85
C ILE A 110 -4.51 -23.03 -2.63
N THR A 111 -4.66 -23.54 -3.85
CA THR A 111 -5.87 -23.40 -4.68
C THR A 111 -6.48 -24.78 -4.97
N LYS A 112 -7.57 -24.85 -5.75
CA LYS A 112 -8.07 -26.14 -6.26
C LYS A 112 -7.10 -26.82 -7.22
N ARG A 113 -6.29 -26.03 -7.94
CA ARG A 113 -5.34 -26.50 -8.95
C ARG A 113 -4.04 -27.03 -8.35
N GLY A 114 -3.74 -26.70 -7.10
CA GLY A 114 -2.59 -27.24 -6.39
C GLY A 114 -1.92 -26.23 -5.46
N HIS A 115 -0.62 -26.46 -5.24
CA HIS A 115 0.24 -25.67 -4.38
C HIS A 115 1.13 -24.76 -5.23
N TYR A 116 1.22 -23.50 -4.81
CA TYR A 116 2.00 -22.48 -5.49
C TYR A 116 2.75 -21.65 -4.48
N ARG A 117 3.88 -21.06 -4.87
CA ARG A 117 4.67 -20.16 -4.02
C ARG A 117 5.05 -18.89 -4.76
N PHE A 118 5.24 -17.80 -4.02
CA PHE A 118 5.61 -16.52 -4.61
C PHE A 118 7.12 -16.41 -4.83
N LYS A 119 7.50 -15.93 -6.01
CA LYS A 119 8.88 -15.53 -6.37
C LYS A 119 9.12 -14.05 -6.11
N ARG A 120 8.04 -13.28 -6.07
CA ARG A 120 8.02 -11.83 -5.85
C ARG A 120 7.21 -11.50 -4.61
N MET A 121 7.57 -10.44 -3.91
CA MET A 121 6.94 -10.06 -2.66
C MET A 121 5.47 -9.71 -2.90
N LEU A 122 4.61 -10.01 -1.94
CA LEU A 122 3.18 -9.75 -2.04
C LEU A 122 2.64 -9.06 -0.80
N PHE A 123 1.42 -8.53 -0.95
CA PHE A 123 0.64 -7.99 0.15
C PHE A 123 0.33 -9.04 1.21
N GLY A 124 0.25 -8.60 2.47
CA GLY A 124 -0.17 -9.42 3.59
C GLY A 124 0.97 -10.02 4.40
N LEU A 125 2.22 -9.98 3.93
CA LEU A 125 3.38 -10.32 4.75
C LEU A 125 3.73 -9.19 5.71
N THR A 126 4.00 -9.49 6.99
CA THR A 126 4.27 -8.46 8.01
C THR A 126 5.45 -7.55 7.69
N ASN A 127 6.53 -8.07 7.10
CA ASN A 127 7.74 -7.29 6.81
C ASN A 127 7.76 -6.69 5.39
N ALA A 128 6.69 -6.86 4.60
CA ALA A 128 6.65 -6.31 3.24
C ALA A 128 6.75 -4.77 3.23
N PRO A 129 5.99 -4.01 4.05
CA PRO A 129 6.12 -2.55 4.12
C PRO A 129 7.53 -2.08 4.51
N ALA A 130 8.13 -2.72 5.52
CA ALA A 130 9.49 -2.41 5.98
C ALA A 130 10.55 -2.65 4.89
N THR A 131 10.44 -3.78 4.18
CA THR A 131 11.32 -4.12 3.06
C THR A 131 11.19 -3.09 1.94
N PHE A 132 9.96 -2.68 1.61
CA PHE A 132 9.68 -1.70 0.58
C PHE A 132 10.24 -0.32 0.94
N GLN A 133 9.97 0.17 2.14
CA GLN A 133 10.47 1.46 2.60
C GLN A 133 12.01 1.48 2.61
N ARG A 134 12.66 0.40 3.05
CA ARG A 134 14.12 0.28 3.04
C ARG A 134 14.70 0.37 1.63
N LEU A 135 14.07 -0.31 0.67
CA LEU A 135 14.45 -0.20 -0.75
C LEU A 135 14.36 1.25 -1.21
N MET A 136 13.21 1.89 -0.97
CA MET A 136 12.96 3.25 -1.44
C MET A 136 13.91 4.28 -0.83
N ASN A 137 14.17 4.18 0.48
CA ASN A 137 15.14 5.04 1.16
C ASN A 137 16.56 4.87 0.59
N GLY A 138 16.92 3.68 0.10
CA GLY A 138 18.18 3.43 -0.61
C GLY A 138 18.19 4.01 -2.02
N VAL A 139 17.12 3.80 -2.79
CA VAL A 139 17.00 4.26 -4.19
C VAL A 139 16.98 5.79 -4.28
N LEU A 140 16.27 6.45 -3.38
CA LEU A 140 16.09 7.91 -3.34
C LEU A 140 16.93 8.58 -2.26
N TYR A 141 18.02 7.93 -1.85
CA TYR A 141 18.97 8.48 -0.90
C TYR A 141 19.48 9.86 -1.35
N GLY A 142 19.46 10.83 -0.43
CA GLY A 142 19.84 12.22 -0.69
C GLY A 142 18.74 13.09 -1.35
N LEU A 143 17.65 12.49 -1.84
CA LEU A 143 16.49 13.20 -2.41
C LEU A 143 15.28 13.21 -1.47
N THR A 144 15.23 12.26 -0.55
CA THR A 144 14.15 12.20 0.45
C THR A 144 14.20 13.45 1.34
N TRP A 145 13.05 14.05 1.61
CA TRP A 145 12.86 15.28 2.41
C TRP A 145 13.28 16.59 1.74
N SER A 146 13.94 16.54 0.57
CA SER A 146 14.37 17.73 -0.17
C SER A 146 13.66 17.89 -1.50
N THR A 147 13.58 16.81 -2.27
CA THR A 147 13.03 16.76 -3.63
C THR A 147 11.78 15.88 -3.71
N CYS A 148 11.76 14.81 -2.91
CA CYS A 148 10.64 13.88 -2.87
C CYS A 148 10.39 13.34 -1.47
N LEU A 149 9.17 12.87 -1.25
CA LEU A 149 8.80 12.07 -0.09
C LEU A 149 8.32 10.72 -0.56
N VAL A 150 8.55 9.71 0.28
CA VAL A 150 8.13 8.34 0.01
C VAL A 150 7.45 7.78 1.23
N TYR A 151 6.22 7.33 1.05
CA TYR A 151 5.49 6.57 2.04
C TYR A 151 5.03 5.26 1.41
N LEU A 152 5.73 4.18 1.74
CA LEU A 152 5.51 2.87 1.12
C LEU A 152 5.55 2.98 -0.42
N ASP A 153 4.47 2.63 -1.11
CA ASP A 153 4.37 2.62 -2.57
C ASP A 153 4.16 4.01 -3.20
N ASP A 154 3.82 5.04 -2.40
CA ASP A 154 3.48 6.38 -2.88
C ASP A 154 4.71 7.29 -2.83
N ILE A 155 5.15 7.74 -4.01
CA ILE A 155 6.25 8.70 -4.17
C ILE A 155 5.67 10.05 -4.58
N VAL A 156 6.03 11.10 -3.85
CA VAL A 156 5.60 12.47 -4.12
C VAL A 156 6.83 13.31 -4.40
N VAL A 157 6.96 13.80 -5.63
CA VAL A 157 7.94 14.84 -5.98
C VAL A 157 7.27 16.19 -5.76
N PHE A 158 7.96 17.10 -5.10
CA PHE A 158 7.37 18.37 -4.69
C PHE A 158 8.36 19.52 -4.90
N ALA A 159 7.86 20.67 -5.32
CA ALA A 159 8.66 21.87 -5.49
C ALA A 159 7.96 23.11 -4.93
N LYS A 160 8.69 23.89 -4.11
CA LYS A 160 8.27 25.23 -3.67
C LYS A 160 8.53 26.31 -4.74
N GLY A 161 9.41 26.02 -5.69
CA GLY A 161 9.77 26.92 -6.79
C GLY A 161 8.86 26.83 -8.01
N GLY A 162 9.36 27.29 -9.15
CA GLY A 162 8.68 27.22 -10.44
C GLY A 162 8.75 25.83 -11.09
N VAL A 163 8.00 25.68 -12.19
CA VAL A 163 7.89 24.42 -12.97
C VAL A 163 9.24 23.90 -13.45
N GLU A 164 10.17 24.80 -13.82
CA GLU A 164 11.50 24.43 -14.30
C GLU A 164 12.27 23.58 -13.28
N ARG A 165 12.27 24.02 -12.02
CA ARG A 165 12.92 23.27 -10.93
C ARG A 165 12.23 21.92 -10.73
N HIS A 166 10.90 21.91 -10.75
CA HIS A 166 10.10 20.70 -10.61
C HIS A 166 10.41 19.65 -11.69
N ILE A 167 10.64 20.08 -12.94
CA ILE A 167 11.03 19.19 -14.04
C ILE A 167 12.39 18.54 -13.77
N VAL A 168 13.39 19.31 -13.32
CA VAL A 168 14.73 18.79 -13.00
C VAL A 168 14.67 17.79 -11.84
N ASP A 169 13.94 18.14 -10.80
CA ASP A 169 13.72 17.32 -9.62
C ASP A 169 13.00 16.00 -9.98
N LEU A 170 11.95 16.08 -10.80
CA LEU A 170 11.23 14.91 -11.30
C LEU A 170 12.13 14.02 -12.18
N ALA A 171 12.91 14.60 -13.09
CA ALA A 171 13.82 13.85 -13.94
C ALA A 171 14.83 13.06 -13.10
N THR A 172 15.38 13.69 -12.06
CA THR A 172 16.31 13.05 -11.12
C THR A 172 15.67 11.86 -10.40
N VAL A 173 14.43 12.01 -9.92
CA VAL A 173 13.69 10.92 -9.27
C VAL A 173 13.41 9.78 -10.26
N LEU A 174 12.96 10.09 -11.47
CA LEU A 174 12.67 9.09 -12.51
C LEU A 174 13.93 8.31 -12.92
N GLU A 175 15.07 8.99 -13.02
CA GLU A 175 16.37 8.36 -13.31
C GLU A 175 16.76 7.37 -12.21
N ARG A 176 16.62 7.75 -10.92
CA ARG A 176 16.89 6.85 -9.79
C ARG A 176 16.01 5.60 -9.81
N LEU A 177 14.72 5.77 -10.08
CA LEU A 177 13.78 4.65 -10.21
C LEU A 177 14.16 3.73 -11.37
N SER A 178 14.50 4.32 -12.53
CA SER A 178 14.91 3.57 -13.72
C SER A 178 16.18 2.75 -13.46
N ASN A 179 17.20 3.36 -12.84
CA ASN A 179 18.45 2.68 -12.48
C ASN A 179 18.24 1.55 -11.47
N ALA A 180 17.23 1.66 -10.60
CA ALA A 180 16.84 0.59 -9.68
C ALA A 180 15.99 -0.51 -10.35
N GLY A 181 15.65 -0.37 -11.64
CA GLY A 181 14.76 -1.28 -12.36
C GLY A 181 13.30 -1.21 -11.91
N LEU A 182 12.91 -0.10 -11.27
CA LEU A 182 11.54 0.13 -10.83
C LEU A 182 10.69 0.74 -11.95
N THR A 183 9.46 0.27 -12.07
CA THR A 183 8.54 0.65 -13.15
C THR A 183 7.29 1.31 -12.60
N LEU A 184 6.81 2.32 -13.33
CA LEU A 184 5.63 3.10 -12.96
C LEU A 184 4.36 2.64 -13.67
N LYS A 185 3.22 2.87 -13.03
CA LYS A 185 1.91 2.76 -13.63
C LYS A 185 1.43 4.17 -14.01
N ILE A 186 1.91 4.66 -15.16
CA ILE A 186 1.66 6.02 -15.67
C ILE A 186 0.19 6.46 -15.57
N LYS A 187 -0.77 5.56 -15.85
CA LYS A 187 -2.22 5.85 -15.75
C LYS A 187 -2.69 6.31 -14.35
N LYS A 188 -1.89 6.08 -13.31
CA LYS A 188 -2.16 6.48 -11.93
C LYS A 188 -1.25 7.60 -11.43
N CYS A 189 -0.22 7.96 -12.19
CA CYS A 189 0.62 9.08 -11.84
C CYS A 189 -0.10 10.39 -12.17
N VAL A 190 0.11 11.41 -11.35
CA VAL A 190 -0.35 12.78 -11.59
C VAL A 190 0.87 13.68 -11.65
N PHE A 191 0.97 14.53 -12.67
CA PHE A 191 2.14 15.36 -12.92
C PHE A 191 1.82 16.85 -12.76
N ALA A 192 2.75 17.59 -12.16
CA ALA A 192 2.71 19.04 -11.94
C ALA A 192 1.34 19.58 -11.50
N ALA A 193 0.68 18.92 -10.54
CA ALA A 193 -0.57 19.40 -9.98
C ALA A 193 -0.30 20.47 -8.92
N GLU A 194 -1.16 21.50 -8.86
CA GLU A 194 -1.10 22.53 -7.81
C GLU A 194 -1.73 22.07 -6.49
N GLU A 195 -2.61 21.07 -6.57
CA GLU A 195 -3.24 20.44 -5.42
C GLU A 195 -3.20 18.92 -5.56
N MET A 196 -3.10 18.20 -4.42
CA MET A 196 -3.21 16.74 -4.42
C MET A 196 -3.79 16.18 -3.12
N GLU A 197 -4.43 15.02 -3.21
CA GLU A 197 -4.77 14.22 -2.03
C GLU A 197 -3.59 13.31 -1.66
N TYR A 198 -3.13 13.37 -0.40
CA TYR A 198 -2.06 12.55 0.14
C TYR A 198 -2.33 12.15 1.58
N LEU A 199 -2.19 10.85 1.90
CA LEU A 199 -2.37 10.32 3.26
C LEU A 199 -3.68 10.79 3.96
N GLY A 200 -4.73 11.04 3.18
CA GLY A 200 -6.03 11.50 3.68
C GLY A 200 -6.14 13.03 3.88
N HIS A 201 -5.23 13.82 3.32
CA HIS A 201 -5.24 15.28 3.35
C HIS A 201 -5.15 15.86 1.94
N ASN A 202 -5.79 17.00 1.72
CA ASN A 202 -5.58 17.85 0.56
C ASN A 202 -4.40 18.79 0.83
N LEU A 203 -3.44 18.78 -0.08
CA LEU A 203 -2.24 19.60 -0.07
C LEU A 203 -2.34 20.65 -1.17
N SER A 204 -2.03 21.90 -0.85
CA SER A 204 -1.89 22.99 -1.83
C SER A 204 -0.91 24.05 -1.32
N SER A 205 -0.73 25.12 -2.10
CA SER A 205 0.05 26.29 -1.67
C SER A 205 -0.51 26.94 -0.39
N ASP A 206 -1.80 26.79 -0.12
CA ASP A 206 -2.44 27.31 1.10
C ASP A 206 -2.15 26.47 2.35
N GLY A 207 -1.49 25.32 2.18
CA GLY A 207 -1.12 24.41 3.27
C GLY A 207 -1.85 23.06 3.21
N VAL A 208 -1.99 22.46 4.38
CA VAL A 208 -2.49 21.09 4.56
C VAL A 208 -3.90 21.15 5.15
N ARG A 209 -4.88 20.51 4.50
CA ARG A 209 -6.27 20.44 4.98
C ARG A 209 -6.75 18.98 4.98
N PRO A 210 -7.52 18.52 5.97
CA PRO A 210 -8.15 17.20 5.89
C PRO A 210 -9.10 17.09 4.70
N VAL A 211 -9.22 15.91 4.09
CA VAL A 211 -10.16 15.71 2.97
C VAL A 211 -11.61 15.78 3.48
N GLU A 212 -12.47 16.50 2.77
CA GLU A 212 -13.88 16.76 3.13
C GLU A 212 -14.67 15.49 3.49
N ARG A 213 -14.43 14.38 2.78
CA ARG A 213 -15.09 13.09 3.04
C ARG A 213 -14.78 12.50 4.41
N LEU A 214 -13.68 12.91 5.04
CA LEU A 214 -13.33 12.53 6.41
C LEU A 214 -13.98 13.48 7.43
N LEU A 215 -14.29 14.71 7.03
CA LEU A 215 -14.96 15.73 7.84
C LEU A 215 -16.48 15.53 7.93
N GLY A 216 -17.12 15.01 6.88
CA GLY A 216 -18.56 14.76 6.84
C GLY A 216 -19.12 13.75 7.88
N LYS A 217 -18.26 13.19 8.73
CA LYS A 217 -18.65 12.35 9.88
C LYS A 217 -18.90 13.15 11.17
N PHE A 218 -18.61 14.44 11.17
CA PHE A 218 -18.79 15.29 12.33
C PHE A 218 -20.10 16.07 12.23
N ILE A 219 -21.13 15.59 12.92
CA ILE A 219 -22.32 16.39 13.19
C ILE A 219 -21.95 17.39 14.30
N LYS A 220 -21.96 18.69 14.00
CA LYS A 220 -21.67 19.73 14.98
C LYS A 220 -22.63 19.59 16.17
N GLY A 221 -22.08 19.44 17.38
CA GLY A 221 -22.89 19.22 18.60
C GLY A 221 -23.37 17.79 18.83
N PHE A 222 -22.86 16.79 18.09
CA PHE A 222 -23.28 15.39 18.26
C PHE A 222 -23.03 14.84 19.67
N GLY A 223 -21.98 15.31 20.37
CA GLY A 223 -21.75 14.95 21.77
C GLY A 223 -22.91 15.34 22.68
N SER A 224 -23.49 16.52 22.47
CA SER A 224 -24.69 16.98 23.18
C SER A 224 -25.93 16.18 22.79
N LEU A 225 -26.07 15.85 21.50
CA LEU A 225 -27.18 15.01 21.00
C LEU A 225 -27.10 13.55 21.48
N ALA A 226 -25.90 13.00 21.63
CA ALA A 226 -25.64 11.63 22.11
C ALA A 226 -25.55 11.54 23.64
N THR A 227 -25.70 12.66 24.36
CA THR A 227 -25.67 12.70 25.84
C THR A 227 -26.73 11.79 26.48
N PRO A 228 -27.98 11.69 25.98
CA PRO A 228 -28.95 10.74 26.51
C PRO A 228 -28.52 9.28 26.30
N MET A 229 -27.94 8.94 25.15
CA MET A 229 -27.49 7.59 24.85
C MET A 229 -26.26 7.17 25.67
N THR A 230 -25.36 8.10 25.95
CA THR A 230 -24.20 7.84 26.82
C THR A 230 -24.59 7.67 28.29
N ARG A 231 -25.76 8.16 28.72
CA ARG A 231 -26.31 7.87 30.06
C ARG A 231 -26.77 6.42 30.20
N LEU A 232 -27.22 5.77 29.12
CA LEU A 232 -27.58 4.34 29.11
C LEU A 232 -26.39 3.39 29.30
N LEU A 233 -25.16 3.90 29.16
CA LEU A 233 -23.93 3.14 29.42
C LEU A 233 -23.48 3.25 30.89
N LYS A 234 -24.18 4.04 31.72
CA LYS A 234 -23.94 4.05 33.17
C LYS A 234 -24.56 2.81 33.78
N LYS A 235 -23.82 2.16 34.68
CA LYS A 235 -24.38 1.03 35.46
C LYS A 235 -25.59 1.56 36.26
N ASP A 236 -26.63 0.74 36.33
CA ASP A 236 -27.89 0.97 37.06
C ASP A 236 -28.94 1.85 36.35
N VAL A 237 -28.88 1.98 35.02
CA VAL A 237 -29.94 2.61 34.23
C VAL A 237 -30.74 1.52 33.49
N GLU A 238 -32.03 1.38 33.81
CA GLU A 238 -32.94 0.53 33.04
C GLU A 238 -33.18 1.14 31.64
N TRP A 239 -33.25 0.24 30.65
CA TRP A 239 -33.51 0.58 29.24
C TRP A 239 -34.91 1.10 29.01
#